data_AF-A0A7Y1U8V4-F1
#
_entry.id   AF-A0A7Y1U8V4-F1
#
_cell.length_a   1.000
_cell.length_b   1.000
_cell.length_c   1.000
_cell.angle_alpha   90.00
_cell.angle_beta   90.00
_cell.angle_gamma   90.00
#
_symmetry.space_group_name_H-M   'P 1'
#
loop_
_entity.id
_entity.type
_entity.pdbx_description
1 polymer ?
#
loop_
_entity_poly.entity_id
_entity_poly.type
_entity_poly.pdbx_seq_one_letter_code
_entity_poly.pdbx_strand_id
1 'polypeptide(L)'
;MDRYDFLILQIIHDHKEKGFSSNIRLADLEREFWKRIESDQSLSIGHGRIGERITKLYIDEFIVNRNGYTLTKRGRIQLSESVVN
;
A
#
# COMPACT_ATOMS: atom_id res chain seq x y z
N MET A 1 9.78 6.59 4.63
CA MET A 1 8.33 6.37 4.36
C MET A 1 7.55 6.93 5.53
N ASP A 2 6.35 7.43 5.27
CA ASP A 2 5.41 7.83 6.32
C ASP A 2 4.25 6.82 6.47
N ARG A 3 3.31 7.11 7.36
CA ARG A 3 2.16 6.23 7.65
C ARG A 3 1.31 5.90 6.41
N TYR A 4 1.19 6.82 5.45
CA TYR A 4 0.41 6.60 4.24
C TYR A 4 1.14 5.66 3.27
N ASP A 5 2.45 5.80 3.16
CA ASP A 5 3.29 4.89 2.38
C ASP A 5 3.17 3.46 2.95
N PHE A 6 3.24 3.30 4.27
CA PHE A 6 3.04 2.01 4.95
C PHE A 6 1.62 1.46 4.75
N LEU A 7 0.60 2.31 4.80
CA LEU A 7 -0.78 1.91 4.57
C LEU A 7 -0.96 1.26 3.19
N ILE A 8 -0.32 1.82 2.15
CA ILE A 8 -0.35 1.25 0.80
C ILE A 8 0.31 -0.13 0.78
N LEU A 9 1.48 -0.29 1.40
CA LEU A 9 2.15 -1.59 1.49
C LEU A 9 1.29 -2.62 2.22
N GLN A 10 0.66 -2.21 3.32
CA GLN A 10 -0.23 -3.05 4.10
C GLN A 10 -1.46 -3.50 3.29
N ILE A 11 -2.11 -2.60 2.55
CA ILE A 11 -3.27 -2.96 1.73
C ILE A 11 -2.89 -3.99 0.66
N ILE A 12 -1.75 -3.81 0.00
CA ILE A 12 -1.25 -4.74 -1.02
C ILE A 12 -0.95 -6.11 -0.39
N HIS A 13 -0.34 -6.13 0.81
CA HIS A 13 -0.07 -7.35 1.56
C HIS A 13 -1.38 -8.05 1.96
N ASP A 14 -2.31 -7.35 2.58
CA ASP A 14 -3.59 -7.88 3.03
C ASP A 14 -4.41 -8.46 1.88
N HIS A 15 -4.32 -7.87 0.68
CA HIS A 15 -4.96 -8.43 -0.50
C HIS A 15 -4.45 -9.84 -0.82
N LYS A 16 -3.14 -10.10 -0.68
CA LYS A 16 -2.59 -11.46 -0.86
C LYS A 16 -2.97 -12.39 0.29
N GLU A 17 -2.89 -11.93 1.53
CA GLU A 17 -3.23 -12.73 2.72
C GLU A 17 -4.71 -13.14 2.75
N LYS A 18 -5.61 -12.32 2.18
CA LYS A 18 -7.02 -12.66 1.98
C LYS A 18 -7.26 -13.78 0.95
N GLY A 19 -6.21 -14.30 0.32
CA GLY A 19 -6.29 -15.43 -0.62
C GLY A 19 -6.58 -15.04 -2.07
N PHE A 20 -6.51 -13.75 -2.42
CA PHE A 20 -6.69 -13.34 -3.82
C PHE A 20 -5.49 -13.81 -4.67
N SER A 21 -5.77 -14.60 -5.70
CA SER A 21 -4.75 -15.11 -6.62
C SER A 21 -4.16 -13.99 -7.49
N SER A 22 -4.98 -13.01 -7.89
CA SER A 22 -4.54 -11.86 -8.66
C SER A 22 -3.78 -10.82 -7.83
N ASN A 23 -3.04 -9.95 -8.52
CA ASN A 23 -2.46 -8.75 -7.91
C ASN A 23 -3.53 -7.67 -7.79
N ILE A 24 -3.40 -6.76 -6.80
CA ILE A 24 -4.44 -5.75 -6.55
C ILE A 24 -4.48 -4.74 -7.69
N ARG A 25 -5.67 -4.42 -8.21
CA ARG A 25 -5.84 -3.39 -9.24
C ARG A 25 -5.75 -2.00 -8.64
N LEU A 26 -5.37 -1.01 -9.45
CA LEU A 26 -5.25 0.38 -8.98
C LEU A 26 -6.53 0.87 -8.31
N ALA A 27 -7.68 0.68 -8.96
CA ALA A 27 -8.98 1.10 -8.43
C ALA A 27 -9.33 0.44 -7.08
N ASP A 28 -8.99 -0.83 -6.90
CA ASP A 28 -9.23 -1.54 -5.63
C ASP A 28 -8.28 -1.06 -4.53
N LEU A 29 -7.02 -0.79 -4.88
CA LEU A 29 -6.02 -0.23 -3.96
C LEU A 29 -6.44 1.17 -3.50
N GLU A 30 -6.86 2.03 -4.41
CA GLU A 30 -7.36 3.37 -4.12
C GLU A 30 -8.61 3.33 -3.24
N ARG A 31 -9.57 2.48 -3.57
CA ARG A 31 -10.80 2.32 -2.78
C ARG A 31 -10.51 1.88 -1.34
N GLU A 32 -9.67 0.86 -1.16
CA GLU A 32 -9.32 0.38 0.18
C GLU A 32 -8.47 1.40 0.96
N PHE A 33 -7.62 2.16 0.28
CA PHE A 33 -6.86 3.24 0.90
C PHE A 33 -7.76 4.33 1.47
N TRP A 34 -8.67 4.88 0.67
CA TRP A 34 -9.58 5.93 1.13
C TRP A 34 -10.50 5.44 2.24
N LYS A 35 -11.00 4.20 2.14
CA LYS A 35 -11.80 3.58 3.20
C LYS A 35 -11.04 3.51 4.54
N ARG A 36 -9.74 3.18 4.52
CA ARG A 36 -8.93 3.15 5.75
C ARG A 36 -8.65 4.54 6.29
N ILE A 37 -8.39 5.51 5.43
CA ILE A 37 -8.20 6.92 5.80
C ILE A 37 -9.46 7.46 6.49
N GLU A 38 -10.65 7.17 5.94
CA GLU A 38 -11.92 7.59 6.53
C GLU A 38 -12.17 6.96 7.90
N SER A 39 -11.67 5.74 8.12
CA SER A 39 -11.84 5.04 9.40
C SER A 39 -10.80 5.41 10.48
N ASP A 40 -9.67 6.00 10.10
CA ASP A 40 -8.56 6.30 11.00
C ASP A 40 -8.44 7.82 11.25
N GLN A 41 -8.86 8.24 12.45
CA GLN A 41 -8.83 9.67 12.85
C GLN A 41 -7.41 10.26 12.93
N SER A 42 -6.37 9.43 12.91
CA SER A 42 -4.97 9.88 12.89
C SER A 42 -4.45 10.19 11.47
N LEU A 43 -5.24 9.87 10.43
CA LEU A 43 -4.90 10.14 9.04
C LEU A 43 -5.85 11.20 8.45
N SER A 44 -5.27 12.22 7.85
CA SER A 44 -6.02 13.28 7.16
C SER A 44 -6.17 12.98 5.67
N ILE A 45 -7.39 13.12 5.15
CA ILE A 45 -7.73 12.97 3.72
C ILE A 45 -6.88 13.90 2.84
N GLY A 46 -6.64 15.15 3.27
CA GLY A 46 -5.90 16.15 2.50
C GLY A 46 -4.43 15.79 2.24
N HIS A 47 -3.86 14.86 3.02
CA HIS A 47 -2.45 14.44 2.92
C HIS A 47 -2.27 13.08 2.23
N GLY A 48 -3.36 12.49 1.74
CA GLY A 48 -3.37 11.15 1.15
C GLY A 48 -2.51 11.03 -0.10
N ARG A 49 -2.61 11.97 -1.05
CA ARG A 49 -1.85 12.05 -2.33
C ARG A 49 -1.51 10.67 -2.94
N ILE A 50 -2.50 9.78 -3.02
CA ILE A 50 -2.25 8.34 -3.20
C ILE A 50 -1.51 8.03 -4.51
N GLY A 51 -1.85 8.70 -5.61
CA GLY A 51 -1.18 8.47 -6.90
C GLY A 51 0.31 8.80 -6.88
N GLU A 52 0.70 9.89 -6.21
CA GLU A 52 2.11 10.27 -6.03
C GLU A 52 2.84 9.25 -5.16
N ARG A 53 2.19 8.74 -4.11
CA ARG A 53 2.76 7.73 -3.21
C ARG A 53 2.94 6.39 -3.89
N ILE A 54 1.95 5.92 -4.65
CA ILE A 54 2.06 4.70 -5.46
C ILE A 54 3.23 4.84 -6.45
N THR A 55 3.32 5.99 -7.12
CA THR A 55 4.41 6.27 -8.07
C THR A 55 5.77 6.23 -7.38
N LYS A 56 5.92 6.89 -6.22
CA LYS A 56 7.13 6.87 -5.41
C LYS A 56 7.50 5.45 -4.98
N LEU A 57 6.55 4.69 -4.42
CA LEU A 57 6.78 3.31 -3.97
C LEU A 57 7.17 2.37 -5.12
N TYR A 58 6.67 2.63 -6.33
CA TYR A 58 7.05 1.90 -7.53
C TYR A 58 8.48 2.24 -7.97
N ILE A 59 8.82 3.55 -8.03
CA ILE A 59 10.17 4.02 -8.38
C ILE A 59 11.21 3.53 -7.37
N ASP A 60 10.88 3.55 -6.08
CA ASP A 60 11.75 3.10 -4.99
C ASP A 60 11.81 1.55 -4.87
N GLU A 61 11.16 0.82 -5.78
CA GLU A 61 11.12 -0.64 -5.86
C GLU A 61 10.52 -1.34 -4.63
N PHE A 62 9.64 -0.68 -3.87
CA PHE A 62 8.88 -1.35 -2.79
C PHE A 62 7.69 -2.14 -3.35
N ILE A 63 7.12 -1.67 -4.46
CA ILE A 63 6.03 -2.35 -5.18
C ILE A 63 6.38 -2.51 -6.65
N VAL A 64 5.74 -3.48 -7.30
CA VAL A 64 5.83 -3.67 -8.75
C VAL A 64 4.44 -3.84 -9.34
N ASN A 65 4.22 -3.32 -10.55
CA ASN A 65 3.01 -3.56 -11.31
C ASN A 65 3.23 -4.70 -12.32
N ARG A 66 2.55 -5.82 -12.10
CA ARG A 66 2.50 -6.98 -13.01
C ARG A 66 1.04 -7.39 -13.15
N ASN A 67 0.31 -6.68 -14.03
CA ASN A 67 -1.14 -6.83 -14.17
C ASN A 67 -1.89 -6.56 -12.85
N GLY A 68 -1.46 -5.52 -12.13
CA GLY A 68 -1.84 -5.22 -10.75
C GLY A 68 -0.60 -5.11 -9.85
N TYR A 69 -0.75 -4.47 -8.69
CA TYR A 69 0.34 -4.19 -7.76
C TYR A 69 0.61 -5.36 -6.81
N THR A 70 1.88 -5.62 -6.56
CA THR A 70 2.34 -6.56 -5.53
C THR A 70 3.62 -6.05 -4.87
N LEU A 71 3.91 -6.54 -3.67
CA LEU A 71 5.13 -6.17 -2.95
C LEU A 71 6.36 -6.84 -3.58
N THR A 72 7.46 -6.10 -3.66
CA THR A 72 8.78 -6.69 -3.92
C THR A 72 9.32 -7.37 -2.65
N LYS A 73 10.49 -8.01 -2.75
CA LYS A 73 11.21 -8.49 -1.55
C LYS A 73 11.50 -7.34 -0.59
N ARG A 74 11.94 -6.19 -1.12
CA ARG A 74 12.21 -4.97 -0.35
C ARG A 74 10.96 -4.44 0.34
N GLY A 75 9.84 -4.37 -0.39
CA GLY A 75 8.54 -3.97 0.18
C GLY A 75 8.10 -4.86 1.34
N ARG A 76 8.26 -6.18 1.21
CA ARG A 76 7.94 -7.13 2.29
C ARG A 76 8.82 -6.94 3.54
N ILE A 77 10.13 -6.78 3.36
CA ILE A 77 11.07 -6.54 4.46
C ILE A 77 10.70 -5.23 5.18
N GLN A 78 10.52 -4.17 4.41
CA GLN A 78 10.19 -2.85 4.94
C GLN A 78 8.87 -2.85 5.74
N LEU A 79 7.87 -3.59 5.27
CA LEU A 79 6.60 -3.77 5.98
C LEU A 79 6.82 -4.55 7.29
N SER A 80 7.58 -5.64 7.25
CA SER A 80 7.90 -6.44 8.45
C SER A 80 8.64 -5.63 9.52
N GLU A 81 9.63 -4.82 9.14
CA GLU A 81 10.41 -4.00 10.09
C GLU A 81 9.58 -2.89 10.73
N SER A 82 8.50 -2.47 10.07
CA SER A 82 7.59 -1.44 10.59
C SER A 82 6.59 -1.94 11.62
N VAL A 83 6.38 -3.25 11.73
CA VAL A 83 5.50 -3.88 12.74
C VAL A 83 6.26 -4.15 14.05
N VAL A 84 7.60 -4.11 14.02
CA VAL A 84 8.48 -4.45 15.15
C VAL A 84 8.94 -3.20 15.94
N ASN A 85 8.54 -2.00 15.52
CA ASN A 85 8.82 -0.73 16.21
C ASN A 85 7.51 0.00 16.56
#